data_AF-A0A2N2CIR2-F1
#
_entry.id   AF-A0A2N2CIR2-F1
#
_cell.length_a   1.000
_cell.length_b   1.000
_cell.length_c   1.000
_cell.angle_alpha   90.00
_cell.angle_beta   90.00
_cell.angle_gamma   90.00
#
_symmetry.space_group_name_H-M   'P 1'
#
loop_
_entity.id
_entity.type
_entity.pdbx_description
1 polymer ?
#
loop_
_entity_poly.entity_id
_entity_poly.type
_entity_poly.pdbx_seq_one_letter_code
_entity_poly.pdbx_strand_id
1 'polypeptide(L)'
;MNKSIFLICPVRNATEVQKQKMEKHISKIESQGHTIYYPARDTDQNDGVGYRICTDNLNAMKAADEIHIFWDPSSTGTLFDLGMAFALKKKLKIVNFEEVEITRSKSFSNMIRHWQNVSVLGDLISAIANSPADDM
;
A
#
# COMPACT_ATOMS: atom_id res chain seq x y z
N MET A 1 -17.48 5.44 -4.32
CA MET A 1 -16.81 4.89 -5.52
C MET A 1 -15.99 3.70 -5.11
N ASN A 2 -15.99 2.64 -5.93
CA ASN A 2 -15.17 1.45 -5.69
C ASN A 2 -13.73 1.77 -6.07
N LYS A 3 -12.78 1.48 -5.19
CA LYS A 3 -11.35 1.70 -5.46
C LYS A 3 -10.67 0.40 -5.86
N SER A 4 -9.71 0.51 -6.77
CA SER A 4 -8.69 -0.51 -7.01
C SER A 4 -7.47 -0.23 -6.14
N ILE A 5 -7.01 -1.22 -5.39
CA ILE A 5 -5.92 -1.10 -4.45
C ILE A 5 -4.83 -2.11 -4.81
N PHE A 6 -3.56 -1.74 -4.66
CA PHE A 6 -2.46 -2.71 -4.67
C PHE A 6 -1.90 -2.88 -3.26
N LEU A 7 -1.71 -4.12 -2.82
CA LEU A 7 -1.09 -4.45 -1.54
C LEU A 7 0.42 -4.70 -1.71
N ILE A 8 1.23 -3.80 -1.18
CA ILE A 8 2.66 -4.05 -0.95
C ILE A 8 2.80 -4.87 0.33
N CYS A 9 3.45 -6.03 0.24
CA CYS A 9 3.63 -6.92 1.39
C CYS A 9 4.79 -7.91 1.21
N PRO A 10 5.32 -8.49 2.31
CA PRO A 10 6.15 -9.68 2.21
C PRO A 10 5.34 -10.83 1.59
N VAL A 11 5.90 -11.47 0.56
CA VAL A 11 5.37 -12.71 -0.01
C VAL A 11 6.22 -13.89 0.47
N ARG A 12 7.52 -13.87 0.15
CA ARG A 12 8.48 -14.86 0.66
C ARG A 12 8.73 -14.62 2.14
N ASN A 13 8.80 -15.71 2.91
CA ASN A 13 9.06 -15.72 4.35
C ASN A 13 8.03 -14.96 5.21
N ALA A 14 6.86 -14.62 4.66
CA ALA A 14 5.76 -14.08 5.45
C ALA A 14 5.32 -15.11 6.50
N THR A 15 5.29 -14.70 7.77
CA THR A 15 4.82 -15.54 8.88
C THR A 15 3.31 -15.77 8.78
N GLU A 16 2.82 -16.84 9.40
CA GLU A 16 1.37 -17.12 9.44
C GLU A 16 0.58 -15.99 10.10
N VAL A 17 1.16 -15.32 11.11
CA VAL A 17 0.53 -14.15 11.75
C VAL A 17 0.43 -12.97 10.78
N GLN A 18 1.49 -12.69 10.01
CA GLN A 18 1.44 -11.64 8.98
C GLN A 18 0.40 -11.97 7.91
N LYS A 19 0.37 -13.21 7.41
CA LYS A 19 -0.63 -13.68 6.44
C LYS A 19 -2.05 -13.47 6.97
N GLN A 20 -2.34 -13.89 8.20
CA GLN A 20 -3.67 -13.70 8.81
C GLN A 20 -4.07 -12.22 8.90
N LYS A 21 -3.14 -11.32 9.25
CA LYS A 21 -3.42 -9.88 9.29
C LYS A 21 -3.68 -9.31 7.89
N MET A 22 -2.91 -9.75 6.90
CA MET A 22 -3.10 -9.35 5.49
C MET A 22 -4.45 -9.85 4.96
N GLU A 23 -4.79 -11.11 5.18
CA GLU A 23 -6.08 -11.69 4.76
C GLU A 23 -7.26 -10.96 5.42
N LYS A 24 -7.17 -10.69 6.73
CA LYS A 24 -8.19 -9.91 7.43
C LYS A 24 -8.38 -8.52 6.81
N HIS A 25 -7.29 -7.87 6.42
CA HIS A 25 -7.34 -6.57 5.75
C HIS A 25 -7.94 -6.69 4.35
N ILE A 26 -7.52 -7.69 3.56
CA ILE A 26 -8.06 -7.98 2.23
C ILE A 26 -9.58 -8.18 2.30
N SER A 27 -10.06 -9.07 3.17
CA SER A 27 -11.49 -9.33 3.36
C SER A 27 -12.27 -8.08 3.76
N LYS A 28 -11.69 -7.23 4.62
CA LYS A 28 -12.31 -5.96 5.01
C LYS A 28 -12.45 -5.02 3.81
N ILE A 29 -11.40 -4.86 3.02
CA ILE A 29 -11.42 -4.00 1.83
C ILE A 29 -12.44 -4.51 0.80
N GLU A 30 -12.45 -5.83 0.55
CA GLU A 30 -13.39 -6.46 -0.37
C GLU A 30 -14.85 -6.32 0.11
N SER A 31 -15.11 -6.47 1.42
CA SER A 31 -16.45 -6.26 2.00
C SER A 31 -16.97 -4.82 1.89
N GLN A 32 -16.06 -3.84 1.68
CA GLN A 32 -16.39 -2.44 1.45
C GLN A 32 -16.70 -2.15 -0.03
N GLY A 33 -16.68 -3.18 -0.89
CA GLY A 33 -16.92 -3.06 -2.33
C GLY A 33 -15.69 -2.59 -3.12
N HIS A 34 -14.50 -2.62 -2.53
CA HIS A 34 -13.24 -2.30 -3.20
C HIS A 34 -12.56 -3.55 -3.73
N THR A 35 -11.65 -3.41 -4.69
CA THR A 35 -10.79 -4.52 -5.15
C THR A 35 -9.38 -4.31 -4.63
N ILE A 36 -8.70 -5.39 -4.28
CA ILE A 36 -7.32 -5.36 -3.79
C ILE A 36 -6.50 -6.42 -4.49
N TYR A 37 -5.42 -6.01 -5.15
CA TYR A 37 -4.44 -6.87 -5.77
C TYR A 37 -3.43 -7.31 -4.70
N TYR A 38 -3.34 -8.62 -4.46
CA TYR A 38 -2.46 -9.23 -3.48
C TYR A 38 -1.42 -10.10 -4.21
N PRO A 39 -0.14 -9.70 -4.27
CA PRO A 39 0.85 -10.38 -5.12
C PRO A 39 1.00 -11.89 -4.88
N ALA A 40 0.81 -12.37 -3.64
CA ALA A 40 0.87 -13.81 -3.37
C ALA A 40 -0.27 -14.62 -4.02
N ARG A 41 -1.41 -13.96 -4.29
CA ARG A 41 -2.60 -14.53 -4.94
C ARG A 41 -2.63 -14.23 -6.44
N ASP A 42 -2.27 -13.00 -6.81
CA ASP A 42 -2.60 -12.42 -8.12
C ASP A 42 -1.38 -12.27 -9.07
N THR A 43 -0.16 -12.42 -8.56
CA THR A 43 1.08 -12.44 -9.37
C THR A 43 1.61 -13.86 -9.43
N ASP A 44 1.94 -14.36 -10.63
CA ASP A 44 2.66 -15.63 -10.76
C ASP A 44 4.05 -15.52 -10.11
N GLN A 45 4.22 -16.23 -8.99
CA GLN A 45 5.46 -16.20 -8.20
C GLN A 45 6.59 -17.06 -8.79
N ASN A 46 6.35 -17.79 -9.89
CA ASN A 46 7.34 -18.64 -10.53
C ASN A 46 8.30 -17.82 -11.43
N ASP A 47 9.17 -17.02 -10.82
CA ASP A 47 10.23 -16.26 -11.48
C ASP A 47 11.52 -16.34 -10.66
N GLY A 48 12.50 -17.10 -11.15
CA GLY A 48 13.78 -17.30 -10.47
C GLY A 48 14.68 -16.05 -10.39
N VAL A 49 14.37 -15.00 -11.17
CA VAL A 49 15.14 -13.75 -11.21
C VAL A 49 14.38 -12.61 -10.52
N GLY A 50 13.05 -12.57 -10.70
CA GLY A 50 12.15 -11.58 -10.12
C GLY A 50 11.86 -10.38 -11.02
N TYR A 51 12.47 -10.28 -12.21
CA TYR A 51 12.24 -9.16 -13.14
C TYR A 51 10.79 -9.12 -13.63
N ARG A 52 10.20 -10.28 -13.94
CA ARG A 52 8.80 -10.36 -14.38
C ARG A 52 7.88 -9.98 -13.22
N ILE A 53 8.10 -10.55 -12.02
CA ILE A 53 7.31 -10.22 -10.82
C ILE A 53 7.32 -8.72 -10.55
N CYS A 54 8.50 -8.09 -10.57
CA CYS A 54 8.61 -6.63 -10.38
C CYS A 54 7.87 -5.84 -11.46
N THR A 55 7.90 -6.32 -12.71
CA THR A 55 7.19 -5.70 -13.84
C THR A 55 5.67 -5.83 -13.70
N ASP A 56 5.19 -7.00 -13.30
CA ASP A 56 3.77 -7.27 -13.09
C ASP A 56 3.24 -6.42 -11.92
N ASN A 57 3.98 -6.37 -10.81
CA ASN A 57 3.67 -5.52 -9.66
C ASN A 57 3.61 -4.04 -10.06
N LEU A 58 4.58 -3.54 -10.85
CA LEU A 58 4.57 -2.16 -11.35
C LEU A 58 3.30 -1.86 -12.18
N ASN A 59 2.91 -2.78 -13.06
CA ASN A 59 1.72 -2.61 -13.89
C ASN A 59 0.44 -2.61 -13.06
N ALA A 60 0.34 -3.49 -12.07
CA ALA A 60 -0.79 -3.53 -11.14
C ALA A 60 -0.86 -2.26 -10.27
N MET A 61 0.28 -1.74 -9.78
CA MET A 61 0.34 -0.47 -9.07
C MET A 61 -0.10 0.71 -9.94
N LYS A 62 0.29 0.75 -11.22
CA LYS A 62 -0.15 1.80 -12.15
C LYS A 62 -1.67 1.84 -12.27
N ALA A 63 -2.31 0.67 -12.38
CA ALA A 63 -3.76 0.53 -12.50
C ALA A 63 -4.53 0.80 -11.20
N ALA A 64 -3.91 0.63 -10.03
CA ALA A 64 -4.54 0.88 -8.74
C ALA A 64 -4.74 2.38 -8.46
N ASP A 65 -5.83 2.75 -7.79
CA ASP A 65 -6.11 4.10 -7.31
C ASP A 65 -5.21 4.49 -6.13
N GLU A 66 -4.95 3.52 -5.23
CA GLU A 66 -4.11 3.73 -4.05
C GLU A 66 -3.32 2.47 -3.66
N ILE A 67 -2.32 2.67 -2.80
CA ILE A 67 -1.43 1.61 -2.33
C ILE A 67 -1.69 1.37 -0.84
N HIS A 68 -1.94 0.12 -0.50
CA HIS A 68 -1.92 -0.35 0.87
C HIS A 68 -0.58 -1.05 1.12
N ILE A 69 0.08 -0.79 2.25
CA ILE A 69 1.36 -1.43 2.61
C ILE A 69 1.24 -2.16 3.94
N PHE A 70 1.52 -3.46 3.92
CA PHE A 70 1.89 -4.20 5.12
C PHE A 70 3.41 -4.07 5.30
N TRP A 71 3.82 -3.25 6.26
CA TRP A 71 5.22 -2.91 6.45
C TRP A 71 5.95 -4.01 7.22
N ASP A 72 6.98 -4.56 6.59
CA ASP A 72 7.98 -5.41 7.22
C ASP A 72 9.36 -4.89 6.77
N PRO A 73 10.15 -4.29 7.69
CA PRO A 73 11.44 -3.69 7.32
C PRO A 73 12.47 -4.73 6.86
N SER A 74 12.24 -6.02 7.09
CA SER A 74 13.11 -7.11 6.62
C SER A 74 12.80 -7.56 5.18
N SER A 75 11.66 -7.13 4.62
CA SER A 75 11.24 -7.50 3.27
C SER A 75 11.85 -6.59 2.22
N THR A 76 12.87 -7.08 1.52
CA THR A 76 13.51 -6.36 0.41
C THR A 76 12.56 -6.13 -0.77
N GLY A 77 11.62 -7.06 -1.01
CA GLY A 77 10.57 -6.90 -2.02
C GLY A 77 9.62 -5.76 -1.68
N THR A 78 9.16 -5.69 -0.42
CA THR A 78 8.34 -4.57 0.08
C THR A 78 9.06 -3.23 -0.12
N LEU A 79 10.38 -3.18 0.14
CA LEU A 79 11.16 -1.96 -0.03
C LEU A 79 11.29 -1.54 -1.51
N PHE A 80 11.51 -2.50 -2.42
CA PHE A 80 11.57 -2.24 -3.85
C PHE A 80 10.23 -1.70 -4.38
N ASP A 81 9.13 -2.37 -4.03
CA ASP A 81 7.77 -1.98 -4.39
C ASP A 81 7.39 -0.61 -3.82
N LEU A 82 7.83 -0.31 -2.59
CA LEU A 82 7.64 1.01 -1.97
C LEU A 82 8.30 2.13 -2.79
N GLY A 83 9.50 1.88 -3.32
CA GLY A 83 10.18 2.80 -4.23
C GLY A 83 9.41 3.06 -5.52
N MET A 84 8.84 2.00 -6.12
CA MET A 84 8.00 2.13 -7.31
C MET A 84 6.72 2.92 -7.03
N ALA A 85 6.02 2.61 -5.93
CA ALA A 85 4.83 3.35 -5.51
C ALA A 85 5.13 4.84 -5.28
N PHE A 86 6.31 5.16 -4.73
CA PHE A 86 6.73 6.54 -4.49
C PHE A 86 6.98 7.27 -5.80
N ALA A 87 7.69 6.64 -6.74
CA ALA A 87 7.93 7.19 -8.07
C ALA A 87 6.61 7.41 -8.86
N LEU A 88 5.62 6.54 -8.66
CA LEU A 88 4.27 6.66 -9.23
C LEU A 88 3.38 7.69 -8.49
N LYS A 89 3.88 8.32 -7.42
CA LYS A 89 3.15 9.31 -6.61
C LYS A 89 1.81 8.80 -6.10
N LYS A 90 1.74 7.51 -5.75
CA LYS A 90 0.50 6.92 -5.25
C LYS A 90 0.19 7.40 -3.83
N LYS A 91 -1.09 7.38 -3.46
CA LYS A 91 -1.51 7.51 -2.06
C LYS A 91 -1.12 6.26 -1.30
N LEU A 92 -0.64 6.43 -0.07
CA LEU A 92 -0.18 5.32 0.76
C LEU A 92 -1.06 5.19 2.01
N LYS A 93 -1.47 3.96 2.31
CA LYS A 93 -2.09 3.57 3.58
C LYS A 93 -1.38 2.36 4.17
N ILE A 94 -0.97 2.46 5.42
CA ILE A 94 -0.29 1.44 6.20
C ILE A 94 -1.34 0.54 6.84
N VAL A 95 -1.21 -0.77 6.62
CA VAL A 95 -2.12 -1.80 7.11
C VAL A 95 -1.87 -2.09 8.59
N ASN A 96 -0.61 -2.30 8.95
CA ASN A 96 -0.14 -2.59 10.30
C ASN A 96 0.43 -1.33 10.98
N PHE A 97 -0.30 -0.21 10.93
CA PHE A 97 0.19 1.10 11.37
C PHE A 97 0.76 1.10 12.80
N GLU A 98 0.09 0.39 13.72
CA GLU A 98 0.50 0.30 15.12
C GLU A 98 1.81 -0.49 15.33
N GLU A 99 2.23 -1.28 14.33
CA GLU A 99 3.46 -2.07 14.36
C GLU A 99 4.64 -1.32 13.71
N VAL A 100 4.40 -0.16 13.10
CA VAL A 100 5.45 0.63 12.47
C VAL A 100 6.18 1.49 13.49
N GLU A 101 7.35 1.00 13.91
CA GLU A 101 8.22 1.68 14.88
C GLU A 101 8.74 3.02 14.38
N ILE A 102 8.68 4.05 15.24
CA ILE A 102 9.33 5.34 14.99
C ILE A 102 10.77 5.29 15.48
N THR A 103 11.67 5.70 14.61
CA THR A 103 13.09 5.83 14.93
C THR A 103 13.46 7.29 15.20
N ARG A 104 14.52 7.53 15.98
CA ARG A 104 15.04 8.89 16.22
C ARG A 104 15.66 9.52 14.97
N SER A 105 16.22 8.70 14.09
CA SER A 105 16.85 9.11 12.83
C SER A 105 15.96 8.83 11.62
N LYS A 106 16.41 9.22 10.43
CA LYS A 106 15.76 8.87 9.16
C LYS A 106 15.65 7.35 9.02
N SER A 107 14.46 6.88 8.65
CA SER A 107 14.17 5.47 8.36
C SER A 107 12.98 5.40 7.39
N PHE A 108 12.84 4.26 6.71
CA PHE A 108 11.65 4.02 5.89
C PHE A 108 10.37 3.93 6.72
N SER A 109 10.43 3.46 7.97
CA SER A 109 9.29 3.47 8.91
C SER A 109 8.80 4.90 9.17
N ASN A 110 9.71 5.84 9.45
CA ASN A 110 9.35 7.25 9.61
C ASN A 110 8.80 7.85 8.30
N MET A 111 9.41 7.48 7.16
CA MET A 111 9.03 7.98 5.84
C MET A 111 7.60 7.55 5.47
N ILE A 112 7.23 6.27 5.62
CA ILE A 112 5.88 5.81 5.28
C ILE A 112 4.81 6.42 6.17
N ARG A 113 5.09 6.63 7.47
CA ARG A 113 4.14 7.30 8.38
C ARG A 113 3.92 8.75 7.97
N HIS A 114 4.99 9.45 7.57
CA HIS A 114 4.86 10.80 7.02
C HIS A 114 4.07 10.81 5.70
N TRP A 115 4.37 9.90 4.77
CA TRP A 115 3.72 9.82 3.47
C TRP A 115 2.21 9.54 3.59
N GLN A 116 1.78 8.64 4.47
CA GLN A 116 0.34 8.45 4.73
C GLN A 116 -0.32 9.75 5.21
N ASN A 117 0.30 10.48 6.14
CA ASN A 117 -0.27 11.73 6.66
C ASN A 117 -0.40 12.81 5.57
N VAL A 118 0.60 12.92 4.69
CA VAL A 118 0.53 13.85 3.54
C VAL A 118 -0.60 13.45 2.58
N SER A 119 -0.79 12.15 2.34
CA SER A 119 -1.88 11.65 1.50
C SER A 119 -3.25 12.03 2.07
N VAL A 120 -3.45 11.87 3.38
CA VAL A 120 -4.70 12.23 4.08
C VAL A 120 -4.95 13.74 4.05
N LEU A 121 -3.91 14.55 4.29
CA LEU A 121 -4.05 16.01 4.26
C LEU A 121 -4.43 16.52 2.86
N GLY A 122 -3.83 15.95 1.82
CA GLY A 122 -4.18 16.25 0.42
C GLY A 122 -5.65 15.97 0.12
N ASP A 123 -6.19 14.88 0.65
CA ASP A 123 -7.60 14.51 0.51
C ASP A 123 -8.53 15.49 1.23
N LEU A 124 -8.17 15.90 2.46
CA LEU A 124 -8.95 16.87 3.23
C LEU A 124 -9.01 18.24 2.53
N ILE A 125 -7.87 18.75 2.06
CA ILE A 125 -7.80 20.02 1.33
C ILE A 125 -8.64 19.94 0.05
N SER A 126 -8.55 18.85 -0.69
CA SER A 126 -9.34 18.65 -1.91
C SER A 126 -10.83 18.58 -1.62
N ALA A 127 -11.25 17.96 -0.50
CA ALA A 127 -12.65 17.90 -0.10
C ALA A 127 -13.20 19.29 0.28
N ILE A 128 -12.43 20.09 1.02
CA ILE A 128 -12.83 21.46 1.39
C ILE A 128 -12.93 22.35 0.14
N ALA A 129 -11.94 22.27 -0.77
CA ALA A 129 -11.93 23.09 -1.98
C ALA A 129 -13.08 22.78 -2.96
N ASN A 130 -13.63 21.57 -2.90
CA ASN A 130 -14.74 21.13 -3.75
C ASN A 130 -16.09 21.10 -3.02
N SER A 131 -16.17 21.57 -1.77
CA SER A 131 -17.45 21.78 -1.12
C SER A 131 -18.13 22.97 -1.81
N PRO A 132 -19.39 22.86 -2.26
CA PRO A 132 -20.13 24.05 -2.66
C PRO A 132 -20.08 25.04 -1.49
N ALA A 133 -19.75 26.30 -1.79
CA ALA A 133 -19.96 27.36 -0.81
C ALA A 133 -21.42 27.25 -0.39
N ASP A 134 -21.69 27.10 0.91
CA ASP A 134 -23.05 27.12 1.42
C ASP A 134 -23.72 28.37 0.83
N ASP A 135 -24.69 28.16 -0.06
CA ASP A 135 -25.51 29.22 -0.63
C ASP A 135 -26.22 29.91 0.55
N MET A 136 -25.68 31.05 0.95
CA MET A 136 -26.32 32.03 1.84
C MET A 136 -27.32 32.89 1.07
#